data_AF-A0A7C6QDZ4-F1
#
_entry.id   AF-A0A7C6QDZ4-F1
#
_cell.length_a   1.000
_cell.length_b   1.000
_cell.length_c   1.000
_cell.angle_alpha   90.00
_cell.angle_beta   90.00
_cell.angle_gamma   90.00
#
_symmetry.space_group_name_H-M   'P 1'
#
loop_
_entity.id
_entity.type
_entity.pdbx_description
1 polymer ?
#
loop_
_entity_poly.entity_id
_entity_poly.type
_entity_poly.pdbx_seq_one_letter_code
_entity_poly.pdbx_strand_id
1 'polypeptide(L)' 'PFQYRRATTGGTDAGKIQLTKGGIPVAGISVPCRYIHSPASVASLKDIENTIRLVKGFLRREC' A
#
# COMPACT_ATOMS: atom_id res chain seq x y z
N PRO A 1 3.39 1.14 -12.87
CA PRO A 1 1.92 1.00 -12.97
C PRO A 1 1.31 0.90 -11.57
N PHE A 2 0.09 1.38 -11.35
CA PHE A 2 -0.62 1.27 -10.08
C PHE A 2 -2.13 1.14 -10.31
N GLN A 3 -2.86 0.74 -9.27
CA GLN A 3 -4.32 0.71 -9.27
C GLN A 3 -4.85 1.23 -7.93
N TYR A 4 -5.97 1.94 -7.97
CA TYR A 4 -6.67 2.30 -6.74
C TYR A 4 -7.36 1.09 -6.14
N ARG A 5 -7.31 0.97 -4.81
CA ARG A 5 -8.05 -0.07 -4.08
C ARG A 5 -9.54 0.15 -4.30
N ARG A 6 -10.23 -0.87 -4.84
CA ARG A 6 -11.68 -0.87 -5.08
C ARG A 6 -12.51 -1.55 -4.00
N ALA A 7 -11.87 -2.26 -3.06
CA ALA A 7 -12.58 -2.96 -1.99
C ALA A 7 -13.28 -1.95 -1.08
N THR A 8 -14.59 -2.14 -0.87
CA THR A 8 -15.46 -1.31 0.00
C THR A 8 -15.33 -1.66 1.48
N THR A 9 -14.61 -2.73 1.82
CA THR A 9 -14.41 -3.21 3.19
C THR A 9 -12.93 -3.52 3.47
N GLY A 10 -12.62 -3.65 4.77
CA GLY A 10 -11.27 -3.89 5.29
C GLY A 10 -10.51 -2.60 5.62
N GLY A 11 -9.85 -2.58 6.77
CA GLY A 11 -9.06 -1.45 7.26
C GLY A 11 -7.57 -1.60 6.98
N THR A 12 -6.83 -0.52 7.22
CA THR A 12 -5.36 -0.50 7.33
C THR A 12 -4.99 0.47 8.44
N ASP A 13 -3.76 0.41 8.94
CA ASP A 13 -3.27 1.36 9.94
C ASP A 13 -3.33 2.80 9.43
N ALA A 14 -3.16 3.02 8.12
CA ALA A 14 -3.29 4.33 7.50
C ALA A 14 -4.66 4.98 7.81
N GLY A 15 -5.72 4.17 7.88
CA GLY A 15 -7.07 4.63 8.22
C GLY A 15 -7.17 5.23 9.63
N LYS A 16 -6.40 4.71 10.59
CA LYS A 16 -6.34 5.21 11.97
C LYS A 16 -5.30 6.33 12.13
N ILE A 17 -4.13 6.19 11.49
CA ILE A 17 -3.03 7.15 11.58
C ILE A 17 -3.45 8.51 11.00
N GLN A 18 -4.18 8.52 9.87
CA GLN A 18 -4.61 9.79 9.28
C GLN A 18 -5.50 10.64 10.21
N LEU A 19 -6.22 10.00 11.14
CA LEU A 19 -7.15 10.65 12.07
C LEU A 19 -6.49 11.05 13.40
N THR A 20 -5.21 10.73 13.61
CA THR A 20 -4.56 10.98 14.89
C THR A 20 -4.12 12.45 15.01
N LYS A 21 -4.15 13.00 16.24
CA LYS A 21 -3.84 14.42 16.53
C LYS A 21 -4.74 15.36 15.69
N GLY A 22 -4.17 16.38 15.04
CA GLY A 22 -4.89 17.27 14.12
C GLY A 22 -4.98 16.73 12.68
N GLY A 23 -4.67 15.46 12.46
CA GLY A 23 -4.52 14.86 11.15
C GLY A 23 -3.05 14.68 10.77
N ILE A 24 -2.69 13.49 10.33
CA ILE A 24 -1.33 13.16 9.87
C ILE A 24 -1.42 12.83 8.37
N PRO A 25 -0.63 13.47 7.50
CA PRO A 25 -0.53 13.07 6.10
C PRO A 25 -0.02 11.63 6.00
N VAL A 26 -0.82 10.74 5.40
CA VAL A 26 -0.49 9.32 5.25
C VAL A 26 -0.88 8.85 3.86
N ALA A 27 -0.04 8.01 3.26
CA ALA A 27 -0.36 7.27 2.04
C ALA A 27 -0.35 5.77 2.32
N GLY A 28 -1.43 5.08 1.92
CA GLY A 28 -1.51 3.61 1.98
C GLY A 28 -1.12 3.00 0.63
N ILE A 29 -0.12 2.12 0.63
CA ILE A 29 0.33 1.37 -0.57
C ILE A 29 0.37 -0.11 -0.20
N SER A 30 -0.10 -0.99 -1.09
CA SER A 30 -0.12 -2.44 -0.84
C SER A 30 0.20 -3.21 -2.11
N VAL A 31 0.90 -4.33 -1.97
CA VAL A 31 1.09 -5.30 -3.05
C VAL A 31 -0.17 -6.15 -3.18
N PRO A 32 -0.74 -6.35 -4.39
CA PRO A 32 -1.80 -7.32 -4.61
C PRO A 32 -1.38 -8.72 -4.16
N CYS A 33 -2.17 -9.32 -3.27
CA CYS A 33 -1.87 -10.61 -2.68
C CYS A 33 -3.17 -11.40 -2.45
N ARG A 34 -3.09 -12.73 -2.58
CA ARG A 34 -4.17 -13.65 -2.25
C ARG A 34 -3.90 -14.33 -0.91
N TYR A 35 -4.98 -14.56 -0.17
CA TYR A 35 -4.97 -15.28 1.12
C TYR A 35 -4.12 -14.57 2.19
N ILE A 36 -4.38 -13.27 2.42
CA ILE A 36 -3.58 -12.38 3.29
C ILE A 36 -3.68 -12.62 4.81
N HIS A 37 -4.28 -13.73 5.25
CA HIS A 37 -4.37 -14.15 6.66
C HIS A 37 -4.31 -15.68 6.83
N SER A 38 -3.89 -16.42 5.80
CA SER A 38 -3.66 -17.86 5.88
C SER A 38 -2.19 -18.16 6.22
N PRO A 39 -1.85 -19.42 6.56
CA PRO A 39 -0.46 -19.82 6.83
C PRO A 39 0.51 -19.56 5.67
N ALA A 40 0.00 -19.49 4.44
CA ALA A 40 0.76 -19.07 3.26
C ALA A 40 -0.08 -18.13 2.40
N SER A 41 0.55 -17.09 1.85
CA SER A 41 -0.06 -16.14 0.92
C SER A 41 0.65 -16.17 -0.43
N VAL A 42 -0.02 -15.73 -1.49
CA VAL A 42 0.52 -15.77 -2.86
C VAL A 42 0.50 -14.38 -3.47
N ALA A 43 1.66 -13.92 -3.95
CA ALA A 43 1.83 -12.65 -4.62
C ALA A 43 2.66 -12.81 -5.91
N SER A 44 2.49 -11.88 -6.84
CA SER A 44 3.27 -11.81 -8.07
C SER A 44 4.60 -11.09 -7.80
N LEU A 45 5.72 -11.70 -8.20
CA LEU A 45 7.05 -11.05 -8.11
C LEU A 45 7.08 -9.73 -8.89
N LYS A 46 6.43 -9.68 -10.05
CA LYS A 46 6.31 -8.47 -10.87
C LYS A 46 5.57 -7.34 -10.13
N ASP A 47 4.55 -7.67 -9.33
CA ASP A 47 3.80 -6.65 -8.57
C ASP A 47 4.61 -6.12 -7.38
N ILE A 48 5.43 -6.99 -6.76
CA ILE A 48 6.38 -6.59 -5.72
C ILE A 48 7.40 -5.61 -6.31
N GLU A 49 8.02 -5.95 -7.44
CA GLU A 49 8.99 -5.09 -8.11
C GLU A 49 8.40 -3.75 -8.54
N ASN A 50 7.19 -3.76 -9.11
CA ASN A 50 6.50 -2.53 -9.50
C ASN A 50 6.15 -1.66 -8.29
N THR A 51 5.74 -2.26 -7.17
CA THR A 51 5.50 -1.53 -5.92
C THR A 51 6.77 -0.88 -5.40
N ILE A 52 7.91 -1.58 -5.44
CA ILE A 52 9.21 -1.02 -5.06
C ILE A 52 9.57 0.16 -5.96
N ARG A 53 9.38 0.05 -7.28
CA ARG A 53 9.62 1.15 -8.23
C ARG A 53 8.72 2.35 -7.94
N LEU A 54 7.44 2.12 -7.64
CA LEU A 54 6.48 3.18 -7.29
C LEU A 54 6.91 3.94 -6.03
N VAL A 55 7.22 3.23 -4.95
CA VAL A 55 7.64 3.83 -3.68
C VAL A 55 8.96 4.57 -3.83
N LYS A 56 9.94 3.99 -4.55
CA LYS A 56 11.21 4.67 -4.86
C LYS A 56 10.99 5.94 -5.68
N GLY A 57 10.10 5.92 -6.65
CA GLY A 57 9.74 7.10 -7.44
C GLY A 57 9.14 8.20 -6.57
N PHE A 58 8.22 7.85 -5.67
CA PHE A 58 7.62 8.79 -4.73
C PHE A 58 8.62 9.40 -3.73
N LEU A 59 9.57 8.60 -3.24
CA LEU A 59 10.58 9.06 -2.28
C LEU A 59 11.72 9.88 -2.91
N ARG A 60 11.94 9.74 -4.22
CA ARG A 60 12.90 10.59 -4.94
C ARG A 60 12.34 12.01 -4.98
N ARG A 61 12.97 12.91 -4.24
CA ARG A 61 12.81 14.35 -4.45
C ARG A 61 13.52 14.69 -5.73
N GLU A 62 12.82 15.28 -6.69
CA GLU A 62 13.50 16.14 -7.66
C GLU A 62 13.89 17.40 -6.88
N CYS A 63 15.21 17.59 -6.74
CA CYS A 63 15.78 18.86 -6.33
C CYS A 63 15.74 19.83 -7.52
#